data_AF-A0A9P6DRI0-F1
#
_entry.id   AF-A0A9P6DRI0-F1
#
_cell.length_a   1.000
_cell.length_b   1.000
_cell.length_c   1.000
_cell.angle_alpha   90.00
_cell.angle_beta   90.00
_cell.angle_gamma   90.00
#
_symmetry.space_group_name_H-M   'P 1'
#
loop_
_entity.id
_entity.type
_entity.pdbx_description
1 polymer ?
#
loop_
_entity_poly.entity_id
_entity_poly.type
_entity_poly.pdbx_seq_one_letter_code
_entity_poly.pdbx_strand_id
1 'polypeptide(L)'
;LADMEHKLRYAQAMDSIAELLSGQNPNTRAQTLLNKAEARMNRIAMRYSVARKSYLTLAGSGEWESVLKPLGKDDLCALSAHEDDAARRPRDGPGEGHRTLSWIWITPAAPHRDDTLDMHEALRDEWAKAHARMQHWAEEVQLLQEEMCHILQFSEYRAAWWEDWKSLHMPGLLLDLSDGIHAYAAKQASILCNRAKDFAWIWKTPGVMSDPDQSVNNIDQDIIHSNED
;
A
#
# COMPACT_ATOMS: atom_id res chain seq x y z
N LEU A 1 -28.65 -19.50 -3.11
CA LEU A 1 -27.59 -18.99 -2.20
C LEU A 1 -26.29 -18.78 -2.97
N ALA A 2 -25.80 -19.78 -3.71
CA ALA A 2 -24.62 -19.67 -4.60
C ALA A 2 -24.69 -18.54 -5.67
N ASP A 3 -25.84 -18.28 -6.29
CA ASP A 3 -26.01 -17.13 -7.21
C ASP A 3 -25.84 -15.77 -6.51
N MET A 4 -26.10 -15.70 -5.21
CA MET A 4 -25.92 -14.47 -4.42
C MET A 4 -24.46 -14.31 -3.97
N GLU A 5 -23.77 -15.39 -3.64
CA GLU A 5 -22.31 -15.37 -3.38
C GLU A 5 -21.54 -14.92 -4.63
N HIS A 6 -21.92 -15.41 -5.81
CA HIS A 6 -21.34 -14.99 -7.09
C HIS A 6 -21.51 -13.48 -7.35
N LYS A 7 -22.73 -12.95 -7.12
CA LYS A 7 -23.01 -11.51 -7.26
C LYS A 7 -22.29 -10.65 -6.23
N LEU A 8 -21.94 -11.19 -5.06
CA LEU A 8 -21.11 -10.52 -4.06
C LEU A 8 -19.66 -10.40 -4.54
N ARG A 9 -19.07 -11.52 -5.01
CA ARG A 9 -17.68 -11.56 -5.51
C ARG A 9 -17.47 -10.60 -6.68
N TYR A 10 -18.37 -10.62 -7.67
CA TYR A 10 -18.28 -9.73 -8.84
C TYR A 10 -18.44 -8.24 -8.46
N ALA A 11 -19.34 -7.93 -7.53
CA ALA A 11 -19.53 -6.55 -7.07
C ALA A 11 -18.30 -6.05 -6.27
N GLN A 12 -17.66 -6.91 -5.48
CA GLN A 12 -16.46 -6.59 -4.71
C GLN A 12 -15.21 -6.43 -5.59
N ALA A 13 -15.04 -7.26 -6.63
CA ALA A 13 -13.94 -7.09 -7.59
C ALA A 13 -14.02 -5.73 -8.31
N MET A 14 -15.24 -5.31 -8.69
CA MET A 14 -15.47 -4.00 -9.31
C MET A 14 -15.21 -2.82 -8.38
N ASP A 15 -15.43 -2.98 -7.07
CA ASP A 15 -15.14 -1.96 -6.05
C ASP A 15 -13.62 -1.73 -5.93
N SER A 16 -12.84 -2.83 -5.95
CA SER A 16 -11.37 -2.79 -5.86
C SER A 16 -10.68 -2.10 -7.05
N ILE A 17 -11.31 -2.09 -8.23
CA ILE A 17 -10.80 -1.40 -9.42
C ILE A 17 -11.10 0.11 -9.34
N ALA A 18 -12.22 0.48 -8.74
CA ALA A 18 -12.61 1.88 -8.55
C ALA A 18 -11.77 2.58 -7.47
N GLU A 19 -11.29 1.84 -6.48
CA GLU A 19 -10.41 2.29 -5.39
C GLU A 19 -9.02 2.69 -5.91
N LEU A 20 -8.46 1.95 -6.87
CA LEU A 20 -7.17 2.26 -7.52
C LEU A 20 -7.16 3.58 -8.34
N LEU A 21 -8.33 4.13 -8.65
CA LEU A 21 -8.49 5.36 -9.42
C LEU A 21 -8.63 6.62 -8.55
N SER A 22 -8.63 6.51 -7.22
CA SER A 22 -8.78 7.66 -6.31
C SER A 22 -7.44 8.34 -5.98
N GLY A 23 -6.82 8.95 -6.99
CA GLY A 23 -5.68 9.87 -6.83
C GLY A 23 -6.12 11.33 -6.72
N GLN A 24 -6.11 11.88 -5.50
CA GLN A 24 -6.00 13.30 -5.09
C GLN A 24 -6.93 14.43 -5.63
N ASN A 25 -7.88 14.18 -6.53
CA ASN A 25 -8.93 15.18 -6.91
C ASN A 25 -10.29 14.79 -6.26
N PRO A 26 -11.22 15.71 -5.89
CA PRO A 26 -12.48 15.33 -5.26
C PRO A 26 -13.33 14.51 -6.25
N ASN A 27 -13.22 13.20 -6.15
CA ASN A 27 -13.69 12.25 -7.15
C ASN A 27 -15.15 11.87 -6.88
N THR A 28 -16.03 12.87 -6.87
CA THR A 28 -17.46 12.70 -6.56
C THR A 28 -18.13 11.62 -7.42
N ARG A 29 -17.76 11.51 -8.70
CA ARG A 29 -18.28 10.48 -9.61
C ARG A 29 -17.81 9.08 -9.23
N ALA A 30 -16.52 8.89 -8.92
CA ALA A 30 -16.01 7.61 -8.45
C ALA A 30 -16.62 7.23 -7.10
N GLN A 31 -16.72 8.18 -6.15
CA GLN A 31 -17.39 7.97 -4.86
C GLN A 31 -18.85 7.54 -5.04
N THR A 32 -19.55 8.09 -6.04
CA THR A 32 -20.94 7.69 -6.33
C THR A 32 -21.02 6.26 -6.87
N LEU A 33 -20.01 5.80 -7.62
CA LEU A 33 -19.93 4.43 -8.10
C LEU A 33 -19.60 3.45 -6.96
N LEU A 34 -18.63 3.79 -6.10
CA LEU A 34 -18.29 3.05 -4.88
C LEU A 34 -19.52 2.89 -3.98
N ASN A 35 -20.21 3.99 -3.66
CA ASN A 35 -21.43 3.96 -2.84
C ASN A 35 -22.53 3.06 -3.45
N LYS A 36 -22.62 2.99 -4.79
CA LYS A 36 -23.57 2.11 -5.48
C LYS A 36 -23.15 0.64 -5.40
N ALA A 37 -21.86 0.35 -5.53
CA ALA A 37 -21.30 -0.98 -5.37
C ALA A 37 -21.48 -1.49 -3.93
N GLU A 38 -21.13 -0.66 -2.94
CA GLU A 38 -21.32 -0.95 -1.52
C GLU A 38 -22.80 -1.21 -1.19
N ALA A 39 -23.72 -0.36 -1.70
CA ALA A 39 -25.15 -0.57 -1.51
C ALA A 39 -25.66 -1.87 -2.16
N ARG A 40 -25.12 -2.25 -3.31
CA ARG A 40 -25.43 -3.54 -3.96
C ARG A 40 -24.91 -4.71 -3.13
N MET A 41 -23.67 -4.63 -2.65
CA MET A 41 -23.06 -5.63 -1.78
C MET A 41 -23.90 -5.84 -0.52
N ASN A 42 -24.25 -4.77 0.18
CA ASN A 42 -25.09 -4.81 1.38
C ASN A 42 -26.46 -5.45 1.12
N ARG A 43 -27.10 -5.15 -0.02
CA ARG A 43 -28.37 -5.79 -0.40
C ARG A 43 -28.23 -7.29 -0.59
N ILE A 44 -27.17 -7.73 -1.24
CA ILE A 44 -26.96 -9.16 -1.48
C ILE A 44 -26.58 -9.88 -0.17
N ALA A 45 -25.77 -9.26 0.66
CA ALA A 45 -25.41 -9.75 2.00
C ALA A 45 -26.64 -9.93 2.89
N MET A 46 -27.54 -8.94 2.91
CA MET A 46 -28.81 -9.03 3.62
C MET A 46 -29.66 -10.20 3.10
N ARG A 47 -29.81 -10.32 1.78
CA ARG A 47 -30.56 -11.43 1.18
C ARG A 47 -29.97 -12.79 1.53
N TYR A 48 -28.64 -12.92 1.51
CA TYR A 48 -27.94 -14.13 1.94
C TYR A 48 -28.25 -14.47 3.40
N SER A 49 -28.10 -13.48 4.30
CA SER A 49 -28.34 -13.68 5.73
C SER A 49 -29.77 -14.12 6.04
N VAL A 50 -30.77 -13.53 5.37
CA VAL A 50 -32.18 -13.87 5.52
C VAL A 50 -32.45 -15.27 4.97
N ALA A 51 -31.95 -15.57 3.77
CA ALA A 51 -32.15 -16.87 3.15
C ALA A 51 -31.45 -18.00 3.92
N ARG A 52 -30.29 -17.75 4.53
CA ARG A 52 -29.60 -18.70 5.41
C ARG A 52 -30.41 -18.94 6.69
N LYS A 53 -30.94 -17.89 7.32
CA LYS A 53 -31.80 -18.01 8.51
C LYS A 53 -33.06 -18.83 8.19
N SER A 54 -33.72 -18.57 7.07
CA SER A 54 -34.89 -19.35 6.67
C SER A 54 -34.51 -20.80 6.33
N TYR A 55 -33.37 -21.03 5.69
CA TYR A 55 -32.89 -22.39 5.42
C TYR A 55 -32.59 -23.15 6.72
N LEU A 56 -31.97 -22.52 7.71
CA LEU A 56 -31.74 -23.09 9.03
C LEU A 56 -33.05 -23.48 9.73
N THR A 57 -34.09 -22.65 9.63
CA THR A 57 -35.40 -22.97 10.21
C THR A 57 -36.13 -24.12 9.52
N LEU A 58 -35.87 -24.33 8.22
CA LEU A 58 -36.55 -25.35 7.42
C LEU A 58 -35.83 -26.70 7.43
N ALA A 59 -34.50 -26.69 7.29
CA ALA A 59 -33.68 -27.90 7.13
C ALA A 59 -32.99 -28.34 8.43
N GLY A 60 -32.92 -27.46 9.44
CA GLY A 60 -32.15 -27.70 10.66
C GLY A 60 -30.63 -27.63 10.45
N SER A 61 -29.88 -27.88 11.52
CA SER A 61 -28.42 -27.93 11.47
C SER A 61 -27.94 -29.16 10.71
N GLY A 62 -27.00 -28.99 9.77
CA GLY A 62 -26.44 -30.09 8.99
C GLY A 62 -25.12 -29.74 8.32
N GLU A 63 -24.60 -30.67 7.51
CA GLU A 63 -23.31 -30.53 6.81
C GLU A 63 -23.23 -29.30 5.92
N TRP A 64 -24.38 -28.77 5.48
CA TRP A 64 -24.48 -27.54 4.69
C TRP A 64 -23.96 -26.29 5.40
N GLU A 65 -23.89 -26.26 6.74
CA GLU A 65 -23.33 -25.14 7.51
C GLU A 65 -21.81 -24.99 7.31
N SER A 66 -21.12 -26.07 6.93
CA SER A 66 -19.69 -26.04 6.62
C SER A 66 -19.39 -25.25 5.34
N VAL A 67 -20.32 -25.28 4.40
CA VAL A 67 -20.25 -24.60 3.10
C VAL A 67 -20.88 -23.20 3.18
N LEU A 68 -22.04 -23.07 3.84
CA LEU A 68 -22.76 -21.82 4.00
C LEU A 68 -22.58 -21.27 5.41
N LYS A 69 -21.50 -20.53 5.63
CA LYS A 69 -21.16 -19.95 6.93
C LYS A 69 -21.96 -18.68 7.22
N PRO A 70 -22.16 -18.31 8.50
CA PRO A 70 -22.74 -17.01 8.84
C PRO A 70 -21.85 -15.89 8.30
N LEU A 71 -22.48 -14.91 7.65
CA LEU A 71 -21.79 -13.77 7.05
C LEU A 71 -21.57 -12.69 8.12
N GLY A 72 -20.33 -12.55 8.58
CA GLY A 72 -19.91 -11.48 9.49
C GLY A 72 -19.81 -10.14 8.78
N LYS A 73 -19.78 -9.05 9.55
CA LYS A 73 -19.51 -7.71 9.00
C LYS A 73 -18.10 -7.63 8.39
N ASP A 74 -17.15 -8.35 8.99
CA ASP A 74 -15.76 -8.40 8.56
C ASP A 74 -15.56 -9.24 7.28
N ASP A 75 -16.49 -10.14 6.97
CA ASP A 75 -16.43 -10.97 5.76
C ASP A 75 -16.84 -10.19 4.49
N LEU A 76 -17.50 -9.03 4.65
CA LEU A 76 -17.94 -8.17 3.56
C LEU A 76 -16.86 -7.22 3.04
N CYS A 77 -15.69 -7.17 3.69
CA CYS A 77 -14.59 -6.36 3.20
C CYS A 77 -14.05 -6.93 1.88
N ALA A 78 -13.86 -6.05 0.89
CA ALA A 78 -13.18 -6.40 -0.34
C ALA A 78 -11.74 -6.86 -0.05
N LEU A 79 -11.14 -7.60 -0.98
CA LEU A 79 -9.71 -7.95 -0.94
C LEU A 79 -8.82 -6.70 -0.76
N SER A 80 -9.26 -5.52 -1.23
CA SER A 80 -8.58 -4.22 -1.09
C SER A 80 -9.10 -3.30 0.03
N ALA A 81 -10.34 -3.46 0.54
CA ALA A 81 -11.04 -2.47 1.37
C ALA A 81 -10.46 -2.24 2.79
N HIS A 82 -9.26 -2.74 3.08
CA HIS A 82 -8.52 -2.40 4.29
C HIS A 82 -7.33 -1.46 4.05
N GLU A 83 -7.16 -0.96 2.81
CA GLU A 83 -6.20 0.11 2.49
C GLU A 83 -6.55 1.41 3.25
N ASP A 84 -7.83 1.78 3.37
CA ASP A 84 -8.27 3.01 4.05
C ASP A 84 -8.62 2.85 5.55
N ASP A 85 -8.94 1.65 6.01
CA ASP A 85 -9.27 1.40 7.43
C ASP A 85 -8.03 1.33 8.34
N ALA A 86 -6.82 1.28 7.77
CA ALA A 86 -5.57 1.46 8.50
C ALA A 86 -5.48 2.83 9.21
N ALA A 87 -6.21 3.84 8.70
CA ALA A 87 -6.32 5.15 9.35
C ALA A 87 -7.35 5.18 10.51
N ARG A 88 -8.26 4.20 10.59
CA ARG A 88 -9.35 4.12 11.59
C ARG A 88 -9.14 3.09 12.69
N ARG A 89 -8.20 2.14 12.52
CA ARG A 89 -7.83 1.18 13.56
C ARG A 89 -6.74 1.77 14.48
N PRO A 90 -6.71 1.42 15.78
CA PRO A 90 -5.50 1.61 16.59
C PRO A 90 -4.33 0.94 15.86
N ARG A 91 -3.16 1.57 15.89
CA ARG A 91 -1.90 1.18 15.22
C ARG A 91 -1.29 -0.12 15.77
N ASP A 92 -2.11 -1.11 16.10
CA ASP A 92 -1.72 -2.40 16.67
C ASP A 92 -2.21 -3.58 15.80
N GLY A 93 -2.56 -3.29 14.53
CA GLY A 93 -2.80 -4.32 13.53
C GLY A 93 -1.50 -4.69 12.82
N PRO A 94 -1.21 -5.98 12.61
CA PRO A 94 -0.01 -6.37 11.90
C PRO A 94 -0.05 -5.85 10.46
N GLY A 95 1.12 -5.56 9.89
CA GLY A 95 1.27 -5.12 8.50
C GLY A 95 0.65 -6.10 7.50
N GLU A 96 0.57 -5.69 6.23
CA GLU A 96 -0.15 -6.39 5.17
C GLU A 96 0.12 -7.91 5.07
N GLY A 97 1.29 -8.37 5.50
CA GLY A 97 1.68 -9.79 5.53
C GLY A 97 0.84 -10.70 6.44
N HIS A 98 0.02 -10.16 7.34
CA HIS A 98 -0.87 -10.94 8.22
C HIS A 98 -2.36 -10.83 7.85
N ARG A 99 -2.68 -10.31 6.65
CA ARG A 99 -4.06 -10.24 6.14
C ARG A 99 -4.64 -11.66 6.03
N THR A 100 -5.69 -11.96 6.79
CA THR A 100 -6.44 -13.23 6.67
C THR A 100 -7.60 -13.01 5.71
N LEU A 101 -7.64 -13.72 4.58
CA LEU A 101 -8.74 -13.63 3.62
C LEU A 101 -10.06 -14.10 4.26
N SER A 102 -11.18 -13.46 3.95
CA SER A 102 -12.48 -13.92 4.44
C SER A 102 -12.83 -15.28 3.84
N TRP A 103 -13.61 -16.09 4.56
CA TRP A 103 -13.94 -17.46 4.14
C TRP A 103 -14.67 -17.51 2.78
N ILE A 104 -15.31 -16.41 2.37
CA ILE A 104 -15.96 -16.25 1.07
C ILE A 104 -14.97 -16.48 -0.09
N TRP A 105 -13.69 -16.14 0.12
CA TRP A 105 -12.59 -16.31 -0.82
C TRP A 105 -11.84 -17.65 -0.67
N ILE A 106 -11.97 -18.32 0.49
CA ILE A 106 -11.25 -19.58 0.81
C ILE A 106 -12.11 -20.82 0.53
N THR A 107 -13.41 -20.67 0.28
CA THR A 107 -14.32 -21.82 0.12
C THR A 107 -14.04 -22.53 -1.21
N PRO A 108 -13.72 -23.83 -1.21
CA PRO A 108 -13.55 -24.59 -2.45
C PRO A 108 -14.86 -24.57 -3.24
N ALA A 109 -14.75 -24.33 -4.55
CA ALA A 109 -15.91 -24.30 -5.43
C ALA A 109 -16.73 -25.58 -5.27
N ALA A 110 -18.04 -25.44 -5.07
CA ALA A 110 -18.94 -26.59 -5.10
C ALA A 110 -18.74 -27.35 -6.42
N PRO A 111 -18.72 -28.70 -6.42
CA PRO A 111 -18.25 -29.54 -7.54
C PRO A 111 -19.08 -29.46 -8.84
N HIS A 112 -20.01 -28.51 -8.96
CA HIS A 112 -20.96 -28.43 -10.07
C HIS A 112 -21.13 -27.01 -10.64
N ARG A 113 -20.09 -26.16 -10.58
CA ARG A 113 -20.18 -24.80 -11.09
C ARG A 113 -18.93 -24.34 -11.83
N ASP A 114 -19.15 -23.73 -12.98
CA ASP A 114 -18.17 -23.03 -13.83
C ASP A 114 -17.70 -21.70 -13.19
N ASP A 115 -17.62 -21.65 -11.85
CA ASP A 115 -17.23 -20.48 -11.04
C ASP A 115 -15.70 -20.39 -10.87
N THR A 116 -14.94 -21.32 -11.45
CA THR A 116 -13.47 -21.34 -11.39
C THR A 116 -12.87 -20.19 -12.19
N LEU A 117 -13.45 -19.85 -13.34
CA LEU A 117 -12.93 -18.82 -14.23
C LEU A 117 -12.93 -17.43 -13.58
N ASP A 118 -14.04 -17.05 -12.95
CA ASP A 118 -14.20 -15.75 -12.28
C ASP A 118 -13.30 -15.62 -11.03
N MET A 119 -13.07 -16.73 -10.32
CA MET A 119 -12.12 -16.76 -9.19
C MET A 119 -10.68 -16.63 -9.68
N HIS A 120 -10.32 -17.28 -10.79
CA HIS A 120 -9.01 -17.13 -11.42
C HIS A 120 -8.81 -15.72 -11.97
N GLU A 121 -9.86 -15.07 -12.49
CA GLU A 121 -9.80 -13.66 -12.91
C GLU A 121 -9.54 -12.73 -11.73
N ALA A 122 -10.28 -12.86 -10.63
CA ALA A 122 -10.05 -12.09 -9.41
C ALA A 122 -8.63 -12.30 -8.83
N LEU A 123 -8.12 -13.53 -8.86
CA LEU A 123 -6.75 -13.83 -8.42
C LEU A 123 -5.68 -13.21 -9.34
N ARG A 124 -5.91 -13.19 -10.66
CA ARG A 124 -5.00 -12.54 -11.61
C ARG A 124 -4.97 -11.04 -11.41
N ASP A 125 -6.12 -10.42 -11.15
CA ASP A 125 -6.20 -8.98 -10.85
C ASP A 125 -5.39 -8.65 -9.58
N GLU A 126 -5.56 -9.44 -8.52
CA GLU A 126 -4.81 -9.22 -7.27
C GLU A 126 -3.31 -9.48 -7.43
N TRP A 127 -2.94 -10.51 -8.19
CA TRP A 127 -1.54 -10.75 -8.54
C TRP A 127 -0.96 -9.57 -9.33
N ALA A 128 -1.68 -9.04 -10.33
CA ALA A 128 -1.24 -7.91 -11.13
C ALA A 128 -1.05 -6.65 -10.28
N LYS A 129 -1.95 -6.39 -9.33
CA LYS A 129 -1.83 -5.27 -8.36
C LYS A 129 -0.63 -5.45 -7.44
N ALA A 130 -0.46 -6.64 -6.85
CA ALA A 130 0.66 -6.93 -5.97
C ALA A 130 2.00 -6.82 -6.71
N HIS A 131 2.04 -7.29 -7.95
CA HIS A 131 3.21 -7.19 -8.82
C HIS A 131 3.52 -5.73 -9.18
N ALA A 132 2.50 -4.92 -9.52
CA ALA A 132 2.66 -3.49 -9.77
C ALA A 132 3.19 -2.76 -8.52
N ARG A 133 2.67 -3.06 -7.32
CA ARG A 133 3.21 -2.50 -6.06
C ARG A 133 4.66 -2.91 -5.81
N MET A 134 5.01 -4.17 -6.07
CA MET A 134 6.39 -4.64 -5.94
C MET A 134 7.32 -3.89 -6.90
N GLN A 135 6.91 -3.69 -8.15
CA GLN A 135 7.68 -2.91 -9.12
C GLN A 135 7.84 -1.45 -8.67
N HIS A 136 6.76 -0.79 -8.25
CA HIS A 136 6.82 0.58 -7.74
C HIS A 136 7.69 0.70 -6.48
N TRP A 137 7.60 -0.24 -5.54
CA TRP A 137 8.46 -0.25 -4.37
C TRP A 137 9.93 -0.39 -4.76
N ALA A 138 10.25 -1.24 -5.72
CA ALA A 138 11.62 -1.38 -6.22
C ALA A 138 12.13 -0.06 -6.86
N GLU A 139 11.29 0.62 -7.63
CA GLU A 139 11.58 1.95 -8.18
C GLU A 139 11.75 2.99 -7.08
N GLU A 140 10.86 3.04 -6.09
CA GLU A 140 10.91 3.97 -4.96
C GLU A 140 12.16 3.80 -4.11
N VAL A 141 12.60 2.55 -3.88
CA VAL A 141 13.87 2.28 -3.17
C VAL A 141 15.05 2.85 -3.95
N GLN A 142 15.08 2.65 -5.27
CA GLN A 142 16.14 3.22 -6.12
C GLN A 142 16.10 4.75 -6.13
N LEU A 143 14.92 5.35 -6.28
CA LEU A 143 14.73 6.80 -6.24
C LEU A 143 15.13 7.39 -4.89
N LEU A 144 14.79 6.72 -3.78
CA LEU A 144 15.17 7.16 -2.45
C LEU A 144 16.70 7.17 -2.29
N GLN A 145 17.39 6.13 -2.75
CA GLN A 145 18.86 6.09 -2.75
C GLN A 145 19.47 7.23 -3.57
N GLU A 146 18.89 7.54 -4.73
CA GLU A 146 19.35 8.66 -5.57
C GLU A 146 19.09 10.01 -4.89
N GLU A 147 17.90 10.22 -4.30
CA GLU A 147 17.57 11.42 -3.54
C GLU A 147 18.50 11.61 -2.35
N MET A 148 18.87 10.53 -1.65
CA MET A 148 19.88 10.59 -0.59
C MET A 148 21.21 11.12 -1.13
N CYS A 149 21.69 10.59 -2.26
CA CYS A 149 22.91 11.09 -2.92
C CYS A 149 22.78 12.56 -3.33
N HIS A 150 21.68 12.94 -3.96
CA HIS A 150 21.40 14.31 -4.38
C HIS A 150 21.33 15.29 -3.22
N ILE A 151 20.73 14.91 -2.09
CA ILE A 151 20.63 15.77 -0.89
C ILE A 151 22.03 16.09 -0.35
N LEU A 152 22.95 15.11 -0.32
CA LEU A 152 24.34 15.35 0.10
C LEU A 152 25.05 16.30 -0.87
N GLN A 153 25.01 15.98 -2.17
CA GLN A 153 25.66 16.78 -3.21
C GLN A 153 25.12 18.21 -3.25
N PHE A 154 23.81 18.38 -3.17
CA PHE A 154 23.17 19.69 -3.13
C PHE A 154 23.57 20.47 -1.89
N SER A 155 23.62 19.82 -0.72
CA SER A 155 24.02 20.49 0.53
C SER A 155 25.47 20.96 0.47
N GLU A 156 26.38 20.14 -0.05
CA GLU A 156 27.80 20.50 -0.25
C GLU A 156 27.96 21.62 -1.27
N TYR A 157 27.33 21.50 -2.44
CA TYR A 157 27.32 22.53 -3.48
C TYR A 157 26.80 23.86 -2.93
N ARG A 158 25.68 23.84 -2.20
CA ARG A 158 25.06 25.05 -1.66
C ARG A 158 25.88 25.66 -0.53
N ALA A 159 26.59 24.85 0.26
CA ALA A 159 27.52 25.34 1.27
C ALA A 159 28.72 26.05 0.61
N ALA A 160 29.30 25.46 -0.43
CA ALA A 160 30.38 26.08 -1.22
C ALA A 160 29.92 27.40 -1.84
N TRP A 161 28.69 27.44 -2.39
CA TRP A 161 28.10 28.66 -2.93
C TRP A 161 28.03 29.79 -1.89
N TRP A 162 27.69 29.50 -0.63
CA TRP A 162 27.70 30.50 0.45
C TRP A 162 29.12 30.96 0.83
N GLU A 163 30.12 30.08 0.81
CA GLU A 163 31.53 30.45 1.06
C GLU A 163 32.14 31.30 -0.07
N ASP A 164 31.78 30.99 -1.32
CA ASP A 164 32.15 31.83 -2.46
C ASP A 164 31.51 33.21 -2.33
N TRP A 165 30.23 33.26 -1.93
CA TRP A 165 29.51 34.51 -1.73
C TRP A 165 30.11 35.39 -0.64
N LYS A 166 30.67 34.77 0.42
CA LYS A 166 31.47 35.47 1.44
C LYS A 166 32.75 36.09 0.87
N SER A 167 33.31 35.52 -0.19
CA SER A 167 34.53 36.03 -0.83
C SER A 167 34.27 37.16 -1.83
N LEU A 168 33.00 37.42 -2.18
CA LEU A 168 32.60 38.50 -3.07
C LEU A 168 32.52 39.83 -2.32
N HIS A 169 33.46 40.74 -2.62
CA HIS A 169 33.39 42.11 -2.14
C HIS A 169 32.27 42.88 -2.86
N MET A 170 31.25 43.31 -2.11
CA MET A 170 30.17 44.16 -2.63
C MET A 170 30.52 45.64 -2.47
N PRO A 171 30.83 46.37 -3.56
CA PRO A 171 31.19 47.78 -3.47
C PRO A 171 30.00 48.65 -3.03
N GLY A 172 30.27 49.64 -2.19
CA GLY A 172 29.26 50.63 -1.72
C GLY A 172 28.50 50.24 -0.46
N LEU A 173 28.84 49.13 0.18
CA LEU A 173 28.22 48.68 1.43
C LEU A 173 28.97 49.22 2.67
N LEU A 174 28.23 49.56 3.73
CA LEU A 174 28.82 49.92 5.02
C LEU A 174 29.57 48.71 5.61
N LEU A 175 30.69 48.95 6.30
CA LEU A 175 31.54 47.87 6.85
C LEU A 175 30.75 46.91 7.75
N ASP A 176 29.97 47.43 8.70
CA ASP A 176 29.17 46.63 9.63
C ASP A 176 28.14 45.72 8.92
N LEU A 177 27.58 46.20 7.81
CA LEU A 177 26.61 45.44 7.02
C LEU A 177 27.31 44.36 6.18
N SER A 178 28.51 44.65 5.67
CA SER A 178 29.38 43.67 5.02
C SER A 178 29.75 42.53 5.97
N ASP A 179 30.18 42.87 7.18
CA ASP A 179 30.51 41.90 8.23
C ASP A 179 29.29 41.03 8.61
N GLY A 180 28.11 41.62 8.71
CA GLY A 180 26.85 40.89 8.96
C GLY A 180 26.51 39.90 7.85
N ILE A 181 26.68 40.29 6.59
CA ILE A 181 26.46 39.40 5.43
C ILE A 181 27.45 38.25 5.43
N HIS A 182 28.74 38.52 5.66
CA HIS A 182 29.77 37.48 5.75
C HIS A 182 29.49 36.49 6.90
N ALA A 183 29.09 37.00 8.06
CA ALA A 183 28.72 36.16 9.21
C ALA A 183 27.49 35.29 8.90
N TYR A 184 26.48 35.85 8.24
CA TYR A 184 25.30 35.10 7.84
C TYR A 184 25.62 34.02 6.80
N ALA A 185 26.40 34.35 5.77
CA ALA A 185 26.83 33.40 4.74
C ALA A 185 27.62 32.23 5.36
N ALA A 186 28.59 32.53 6.23
CA ALA A 186 29.35 31.53 6.97
C ALA A 186 28.45 30.64 7.84
N LYS A 187 27.45 31.22 8.50
CA LYS A 187 26.45 30.45 9.26
C LYS A 187 25.65 29.52 8.35
N GLN A 188 25.17 29.98 7.20
CA GLN A 188 24.41 29.15 6.25
C GLN A 188 25.26 27.99 5.70
N ALA A 189 26.51 28.26 5.34
CA ALA A 189 27.46 27.23 4.91
C ALA A 189 27.63 26.16 6.00
N SER A 190 27.84 26.59 7.26
CA SER A 190 28.01 25.66 8.38
C SER A 190 26.79 24.77 8.63
N ILE A 191 25.57 25.32 8.50
CA ILE A 191 24.33 24.57 8.68
C ILE A 191 24.18 23.47 7.62
N LEU A 192 24.46 23.80 6.35
CA LEU A 192 24.35 22.85 5.25
C LEU A 192 25.41 21.75 5.35
N CYS A 193 26.65 22.11 5.70
CA CYS A 193 27.72 21.14 5.97
C CYS A 193 27.36 20.19 7.12
N ASN A 194 26.81 20.72 8.21
CA ASN A 194 26.40 19.88 9.35
C ASN A 194 25.24 18.96 8.98
N ARG A 195 24.23 19.47 8.27
CA ARG A 195 23.11 18.65 7.78
C ARG A 195 23.58 17.51 6.87
N ALA A 196 24.51 17.78 5.95
CA ALA A 196 25.09 16.76 5.09
C ALA A 196 25.80 15.66 5.90
N LYS A 197 26.57 16.05 6.93
CA LYS A 197 27.25 15.09 7.83
C LYS A 197 26.24 14.26 8.62
N ASP A 198 25.21 14.89 9.17
CA ASP A 198 24.18 14.21 9.95
C ASP A 198 23.46 13.17 9.09
N PHE A 199 23.03 13.54 7.88
CA PHE A 199 22.42 12.60 6.94
C PHE A 199 23.36 11.50 6.51
N ALA A 200 24.61 11.82 6.16
CA ALA A 200 25.60 10.81 5.81
C ALA A 200 25.87 9.83 6.95
N TRP A 201 25.81 10.27 8.21
CA TRP A 201 25.93 9.39 9.37
C TRP A 201 24.70 8.50 9.55
N ILE A 202 23.49 9.08 9.49
CA ILE A 202 22.22 8.33 9.58
C ILE A 202 22.17 7.24 8.51
N TRP A 203 22.52 7.57 7.28
CA TRP A 203 22.43 6.66 6.13
C TRP A 203 23.55 5.61 6.08
N LYS A 204 24.72 5.88 6.68
CA LYS A 204 25.78 4.88 6.84
C LYS A 204 25.55 3.90 7.99
N THR A 205 24.58 4.14 8.86
CA THR A 205 24.36 3.30 10.04
C THR A 205 23.71 1.98 9.61
N PRO A 206 24.39 0.83 9.77
CA PRO A 206 23.88 -0.47 9.31
C PRO A 206 22.62 -0.81 10.11
N GLY A 207 21.47 -0.78 9.43
CA GLY A 207 20.14 -0.92 10.03
C GLY A 207 19.09 0.04 9.44
N VAL A 208 19.52 1.16 8.83
CA VAL A 208 18.63 2.08 8.09
C VAL A 208 18.61 1.76 6.59
N MET A 209 19.70 1.20 6.05
CA MET A 209 19.84 0.75 4.66
C MET A 209 20.29 -0.72 4.63
N SER A 210 19.49 -1.64 5.19
CA SER A 210 19.72 -3.06 4.92
C SER A 210 19.36 -3.35 3.47
N ASP A 211 20.36 -3.79 2.68
CA ASP A 211 20.17 -4.23 1.30
C ASP A 211 19.02 -5.25 1.22
N PRO A 212 17.95 -4.98 0.46
CA PRO A 212 16.87 -5.94 0.27
C PRO A 212 17.31 -7.19 -0.54
N ASP A 213 18.46 -7.11 -1.20
CA ASP A 213 18.95 -8.08 -2.19
C ASP A 213 19.36 -9.45 -1.61
N GLN A 214 19.57 -9.54 -0.29
CA GLN A 214 19.85 -10.83 0.37
C GLN A 214 18.58 -11.64 0.72
N SER A 215 17.39 -11.04 0.66
CA SER A 215 16.14 -11.72 1.02
C SER A 215 15.39 -12.31 -0.19
N VAL A 216 15.54 -11.71 -1.37
CA VAL A 216 14.78 -12.11 -2.58
C VAL A 216 15.40 -13.35 -3.25
N ASN A 217 16.72 -13.50 -3.20
CA ASN A 217 17.44 -14.63 -3.82
C ASN A 217 17.18 -16.00 -3.14
N ASN A 218 16.61 -16.03 -1.94
CA ASN A 218 16.27 -17.29 -1.26
C ASN A 218 14.85 -17.79 -1.57
N ILE A 219 13.94 -16.92 -2.02
CA ILE A 219 12.53 -17.32 -2.26
C ILE A 219 12.39 -18.05 -3.60
N ASP A 220 13.17 -17.67 -4.61
CA ASP A 220 13.12 -18.32 -5.92
C ASP A 220 13.77 -19.71 -5.95
N GLN A 221 14.70 -20.01 -5.03
CA GLN A 221 15.32 -21.35 -4.97
C GLN A 221 14.43 -22.40 -4.30
N ASP A 222 13.63 -22.04 -3.29
CA ASP A 222 12.77 -22.98 -2.58
C ASP A 222 11.50 -23.37 -3.38
N ILE A 223 11.05 -22.51 -4.29
CA ILE A 223 9.88 -22.78 -5.16
C ILE A 223 10.24 -23.78 -6.28
N ILE A 224 11.49 -23.80 -6.74
CA ILE A 224 11.93 -24.70 -7.81
C ILE A 224 12.18 -26.12 -7.26
N HIS A 225 12.62 -26.27 -6.01
CA HIS A 225 12.92 -27.58 -5.41
C HIS A 225 11.70 -28.31 -4.82
N SER A 226 10.54 -27.65 -4.71
CA SER A 226 9.31 -28.26 -4.15
C SER A 226 8.37 -28.89 -5.19
N ASN A 227 8.74 -28.87 -6.48
CA ASN A 227 7.94 -29.44 -7.59
C ASN A 227 8.55 -30.71 -8.21
N GLU A 228 9.56 -31.32 -7.58
CA GLU A 228 10.23 -32.53 -8.11
C GLU A 228 10.13 -33.81 -7.24
N ASP A 229 9.29 -33.84 -6.20
CA ASP A 229 8.99 -35.07 -5.44
C ASP A 229 7.51 -35.47 -5.47
#